data_AF-A0A8S9WIW9-F1
#
_entry.id   AF-A0A8S9WIW9-F1
#
_cell.length_a   1.000
_cell.length_b   1.000
_cell.length_c   1.000
_cell.angle_alpha   90.00
_cell.angle_beta   90.00
_cell.angle_gamma   90.00
#
_symmetry.space_group_name_H-M   'P 1'
#
loop_
_entity.id
_entity.type
_entity.pdbx_description
1 polymer ?
#
loop_
_entity_poly.entity_id
_entity_poly.type
_entity_poly.pdbx_seq_one_letter_code
_entity_poly.pdbx_strand_id
1 'polypeptide(L)'
;MKTILLAGGYAKRLWPLTKNRPKSLLPIAGKPIIEYIFEGIEKIEEIKEVYLSTNRKFETNFKEWLESYGSSKEIRLVIEETQDEEEKLGSIGALNFLINHLGLKEDLLIIVGR
;
A
#
# COMPACT_ATOMS: atom_id res chain seq x y z
N MET A 1 8.68 -9.56 -12.42
CA MET A 1 9.20 -8.62 -11.41
C MET A 1 8.17 -8.49 -10.30
N LYS A 2 8.60 -8.52 -9.04
CA LYS A 2 7.72 -8.26 -7.89
C LYS A 2 7.70 -6.77 -7.55
N THR A 3 6.53 -6.29 -7.13
CA THR A 3 6.35 -4.87 -6.80
C THR A 3 5.92 -4.72 -5.35
N ILE A 4 6.49 -3.75 -4.64
CA ILE A 4 6.05 -3.33 -3.31
C ILE A 4 5.40 -1.96 -3.42
N LEU A 5 4.16 -1.84 -2.97
CA LEU A 5 3.45 -0.58 -2.82
C LEU A 5 3.27 -0.26 -1.33
N LEU A 6 4.00 0.75 -0.85
CA LEU A 6 3.92 1.20 0.53
C LEU A 6 2.74 2.17 0.71
N ALA A 7 1.73 1.77 1.48
CA ALA A 7 0.51 2.54 1.72
C ALA A 7 0.13 2.70 3.22
N GLY A 8 1.01 2.29 4.14
CA GLY A 8 0.80 2.37 5.61
C GLY A 8 1.03 3.73 6.28
N GLY A 9 1.06 4.83 5.53
CA GLY A 9 1.32 6.16 6.09
C GLY A 9 0.10 6.77 6.81
N TYR A 10 0.28 7.28 8.03
CA TYR A 10 -0.78 7.93 8.83
C TYR A 10 -1.24 9.30 8.31
N ALA A 11 -0.41 9.97 7.51
CA ALA A 11 -0.72 11.24 6.85
C ALA A 11 -1.36 12.31 7.77
N LYS A 12 -0.85 12.50 9.01
CA LYS A 12 -1.42 13.42 10.01
C LYS A 12 -1.58 14.88 9.53
N ARG A 13 -0.80 15.31 8.53
CA ARG A 13 -0.93 16.64 7.89
C ARG A 13 -2.28 16.89 7.23
N LEU A 14 -3.01 15.84 6.85
CA LEU A 14 -4.34 15.93 6.23
C LEU A 14 -5.48 15.68 7.23
N TRP A 15 -5.19 15.71 8.53
CA TRP A 15 -6.25 15.59 9.53
C TRP A 15 -7.24 16.75 9.42
N PRO A 16 -8.56 16.48 9.58
CA PRO A 16 -9.14 15.23 10.08
C PRO A 16 -9.42 14.13 9.02
N LEU A 17 -9.19 14.39 7.73
CA LEU A 17 -9.58 13.49 6.64
C LEU A 17 -8.96 12.10 6.74
N THR A 18 -7.72 12.01 7.21
CA THR A 18 -6.95 10.76 7.30
C THR A 18 -6.90 10.16 8.70
N LYS A 19 -7.76 10.63 9.64
CA LYS A 19 -7.77 10.12 11.02
C LYS A 19 -8.14 8.64 11.08
N ASN A 20 -9.17 8.26 10.33
CA ASN A 20 -9.77 6.91 10.30
C ASN A 20 -9.82 6.31 8.87
N ARG A 21 -9.05 6.89 7.93
CA ARG A 21 -8.97 6.42 6.55
C ARG A 21 -7.55 6.65 6.03
N PRO A 22 -6.91 5.68 5.38
CA PRO A 22 -5.58 5.89 4.81
C PRO A 22 -5.65 6.91 3.67
N LYS A 23 -4.61 7.74 3.53
CA LYS A 23 -4.54 8.74 2.46
C LYS A 23 -4.74 8.11 1.07
N SER A 24 -4.15 6.94 0.83
CA SER A 24 -4.22 6.24 -0.45
C SER A 24 -5.65 5.89 -0.88
N LEU A 25 -6.61 5.81 0.07
CA LEU A 25 -8.02 5.55 -0.23
C LEU A 25 -8.89 6.81 -0.19
N LEU A 26 -8.30 8.01 -0.10
CA LEU A 26 -9.05 9.24 -0.28
C LEU A 26 -9.44 9.41 -1.76
N PRO A 27 -10.70 9.79 -2.05
CA PRO A 27 -11.12 10.05 -3.42
C PRO A 27 -10.54 11.39 -3.89
N ILE A 28 -9.94 11.38 -5.09
CA ILE A 28 -9.57 12.56 -5.85
C ILE A 28 -10.28 12.45 -7.20
N ALA A 29 -11.02 13.49 -7.58
CA ALA A 29 -11.81 13.52 -8.80
C ALA A 29 -12.70 12.26 -8.99
N GLY A 30 -13.30 11.77 -7.89
CA GLY A 30 -14.21 10.62 -7.89
C GLY A 30 -13.54 9.25 -7.78
N LYS A 31 -12.20 9.16 -7.72
CA LYS A 31 -11.47 7.89 -7.67
C LYS A 31 -10.44 7.85 -6.53
N PRO A 32 -10.26 6.74 -5.80
CA PRO A 32 -9.20 6.60 -4.79
C PRO A 32 -7.80 6.86 -5.37
N ILE A 33 -6.93 7.55 -4.61
CA ILE A 33 -5.54 7.83 -5.01
C ILE A 33 -4.81 6.56 -5.45
N ILE A 34 -4.99 5.46 -4.72
CA ILE A 34 -4.30 4.20 -5.00
C ILE A 34 -4.63 3.61 -6.37
N GLU A 35 -5.83 3.87 -6.90
CA GLU A 35 -6.24 3.34 -8.20
C GLU A 35 -5.51 4.02 -9.35
N TYR A 36 -5.15 5.30 -9.22
CA TYR A 36 -4.27 5.96 -10.19
C TYR A 36 -2.88 5.29 -10.24
N ILE A 37 -2.39 4.78 -9.11
CA ILE A 37 -1.13 4.04 -9.04
C ILE A 37 -1.31 2.69 -9.72
N PHE A 38 -2.38 1.96 -9.39
CA PHE A 38 -2.63 0.66 -10.00
C PHE A 38 -2.89 0.75 -11.50
N GLU A 39 -3.55 1.79 -12.01
CA GLU A 39 -3.67 2.02 -13.47
C GLU A 39 -2.32 2.10 -14.18
N GLY A 40 -1.28 2.61 -13.51
CA GLY A 40 0.09 2.58 -14.01
C GLY A 40 0.68 1.17 -13.96
N ILE A 41 0.46 0.45 -12.86
CA ILE A 41 0.93 -0.93 -12.67
C ILE A 41 0.29 -1.90 -13.68
N GLU A 42 -1.01 -1.76 -13.95
CA GLU A 42 -1.75 -2.61 -14.89
C GLU A 42 -1.16 -2.56 -16.31
N LYS A 43 -0.56 -1.44 -16.69
CA LYS A 43 0.06 -1.23 -18.01
C LYS A 43 1.42 -1.90 -18.18
N ILE A 44 2.01 -2.42 -17.10
CA ILE A 44 3.34 -3.04 -17.12
C ILE A 44 3.16 -4.57 -17.09
N GLU A 45 3.44 -5.24 -18.20
CA GLU A 45 3.21 -6.68 -18.36
C GLU A 45 4.12 -7.53 -17.45
N GLU A 46 5.34 -7.05 -17.18
CA GLU A 46 6.36 -7.74 -16.38
C GLU A 46 6.03 -7.78 -14.88
N ILE A 47 5.12 -6.90 -14.42
CA ILE A 47 4.58 -6.94 -13.08
C ILE A 47 3.45 -7.97 -13.06
N LYS A 48 3.60 -8.98 -12.21
CA LYS A 48 2.58 -10.03 -12.00
C LYS A 48 2.00 -10.02 -10.58
N GLU A 49 2.81 -9.61 -9.61
CA GLU A 49 2.49 -9.64 -8.19
C GLU A 49 2.83 -8.30 -7.54
N VAL A 50 1.90 -7.78 -6.73
CA VAL A 50 2.02 -6.53 -5.98
C VAL A 50 1.79 -6.82 -4.50
N TYR A 51 2.80 -6.55 -3.67
CA TYR A 51 2.65 -6.50 -2.22
C TYR A 51 2.20 -5.10 -1.80
N LEU A 52 0.94 -4.99 -1.39
CA LEU A 52 0.39 -3.77 -0.83
C LEU A 52 0.66 -3.78 0.68
N SER A 53 1.60 -2.95 1.15
CA SER A 53 1.86 -2.80 2.59
C SER A 53 0.96 -1.73 3.20
N THR A 54 0.37 -2.05 4.35
CA THR A 54 -0.33 -1.09 5.20
C THR A 54 -0.05 -1.39 6.67
N ASN A 55 -0.50 -0.50 7.57
CA ASN A 55 -0.47 -0.72 9.01
C ASN A 55 -1.77 -1.38 9.51
N ARG A 56 -1.71 -1.94 10.74
CA ARG A 56 -2.82 -2.60 11.41
C ARG A 56 -4.07 -1.72 11.51
N LYS A 57 -3.89 -0.42 11.76
CA LYS A 57 -4.98 0.55 11.87
C LYS A 57 -5.83 0.66 10.59
N PHE A 58 -5.21 0.55 9.41
CA PHE A 58 -5.90 0.69 8.12
C PHE A 58 -6.15 -0.65 7.40
N GLU A 59 -5.89 -1.78 8.07
CA GLU A 59 -6.09 -3.11 7.51
C GLU A 59 -7.50 -3.31 6.93
N THR A 60 -8.53 -3.00 7.73
CA THR A 60 -9.93 -3.16 7.30
C THR A 60 -10.25 -2.33 6.06
N ASN A 61 -9.76 -1.08 5.99
CA ASN A 61 -10.02 -0.22 4.84
C ASN A 61 -9.46 -0.80 3.53
N PHE A 62 -8.26 -1.39 3.58
CA PHE A 62 -7.67 -1.99 2.39
C PHE A 62 -8.29 -3.34 2.03
N LYS A 63 -8.71 -4.14 3.02
CA LYS A 63 -9.48 -5.37 2.76
C LYS A 63 -10.80 -5.06 2.03
N GLU A 64 -11.57 -4.11 2.55
CA GLU A 64 -12.82 -3.64 1.92
C GLU A 64 -12.58 -3.11 0.50
N TRP A 65 -11.52 -2.31 0.30
CA TRP A 65 -11.19 -1.81 -1.03
C TRP A 65 -10.83 -2.96 -2.00
N LEU A 66 -10.03 -3.94 -1.57
CA LEU A 66 -9.64 -5.10 -2.37
C LEU A 66 -10.83 -5.99 -2.78
N GLU A 67 -11.89 -6.07 -1.96
CA GLU A 67 -13.11 -6.80 -2.32
C GLU A 67 -13.83 -6.17 -3.53
N SER A 68 -13.69 -4.85 -3.70
CA SER A 68 -14.32 -4.10 -4.79
C SER A 68 -13.39 -3.85 -6.00
N TYR A 69 -12.09 -3.97 -5.82
CA TYR A 69 -11.10 -3.62 -6.83
C TYR A 69 -10.77 -4.79 -7.76
N GLY A 70 -11.07 -4.64 -9.05
CA GLY A 70 -10.67 -5.60 -10.08
C GLY A 70 -9.27 -5.32 -10.61
N SER A 71 -8.31 -6.22 -10.37
CA SER A 71 -6.95 -6.15 -10.90
C SER A 71 -6.65 -7.34 -11.81
N SER A 72 -5.84 -7.12 -12.86
CA SER A 72 -5.26 -8.25 -13.61
C SER A 72 -4.03 -8.84 -12.92
N LYS A 73 -3.51 -8.14 -11.90
CA LYS A 73 -2.32 -8.53 -11.14
C LYS A 73 -2.73 -9.24 -9.85
N GLU A 74 -1.87 -10.12 -9.35
CA GLU A 74 -2.05 -10.70 -8.03
C GLU A 74 -1.69 -9.65 -6.96
N ILE A 75 -2.67 -9.24 -6.15
CA ILE A 75 -2.44 -8.28 -5.06
C ILE A 75 -2.44 -9.01 -3.73
N ARG A 76 -1.35 -8.88 -2.97
CA ARG A 76 -1.20 -9.44 -1.63
C ARG A 76 -1.09 -8.32 -0.61
N LEU A 77 -2.06 -8.25 0.29
CA LEU A 77 -2.05 -7.29 1.39
C LEU A 77 -1.10 -7.77 2.49
N VAL A 78 -0.16 -6.92 2.91
CA VAL A 78 0.78 -7.20 3.99
C VAL A 78 0.59 -6.18 5.10
N ILE A 79 0.43 -6.66 6.33
CA ILE A 79 0.11 -5.82 7.49
C ILE A 79 1.35 -5.64 8.35
N GLU A 80 1.73 -4.39 8.58
CA GLU A 80 2.68 -3.98 9.61
C GLU A 80 1.93 -3.80 10.93
N GLU A 81 2.47 -4.35 12.03
CA GLU A 81 1.79 -4.36 13.34
C GLU A 81 1.62 -2.99 14.00
N THR A 82 2.17 -1.93 13.41
CA THR A 82 2.07 -0.56 13.94
C THR A 82 0.60 -0.10 13.96
N GLN A 83 0.18 0.56 15.02
CA GLN A 83 -1.18 1.10 15.18
C GLN A 83 -1.22 2.63 15.20
N ASP A 84 -0.10 3.26 15.56
CA ASP A 84 0.04 4.72 15.59
C ASP A 84 1.32 5.23 14.89
N GLU A 85 1.37 6.55 14.63
CA GLU A 85 2.48 7.17 13.89
C GLU A 85 3.81 7.07 14.64
N GLU A 86 3.75 7.11 15.96
CA GLU A 86 4.88 7.00 16.87
C GLU A 86 5.55 5.63 16.78
N GLU A 87 4.80 4.60 16.35
CA GLU A 87 5.28 3.22 16.16
C GLU A 87 5.76 2.95 14.72
N LYS A 88 5.64 3.92 13.80
CA LYS A 88 5.89 3.67 12.38
C LYS A 88 7.33 3.22 12.14
N LEU A 89 7.48 2.24 11.27
CA LEU A 89 8.80 1.79 10.79
C LEU A 89 9.47 2.83 9.86
N GLY A 90 8.67 3.74 9.28
CA GLY A 90 9.09 4.59 8.18
C GLY A 90 9.28 3.80 6.88
N SER A 91 9.49 4.48 5.75
CA SER A 91 9.51 3.80 4.44
C SER A 91 10.64 2.78 4.31
N ILE A 92 11.84 3.07 4.83
CA ILE A 92 12.98 2.15 4.78
C ILE A 92 12.78 0.98 5.76
N GLY A 93 12.25 1.22 6.96
CA GLY A 93 11.96 0.16 7.91
C GLY A 93 10.86 -0.77 7.41
N ALA A 94 9.80 -0.23 6.82
CA ALA A 94 8.74 -0.99 6.16
C ALA A 94 9.29 -1.85 5.02
N LEU A 95 10.12 -1.27 4.16
CA LEU A 95 10.77 -2.00 3.07
C LEU A 95 11.62 -3.17 3.60
N ASN A 96 12.47 -2.92 4.60
CA ASN A 96 13.29 -3.95 5.22
C ASN A 96 12.44 -5.04 5.87
N PHE A 97 11.35 -4.67 6.57
CA PHE A 97 10.39 -5.63 7.11
C PHE A 97 9.81 -6.52 6.01
N LEU A 98 9.32 -5.93 4.92
CA LEU A 98 8.71 -6.68 3.81
C LEU A 98 9.69 -7.61 3.12
N ILE A 99 10.90 -7.15 2.80
CA ILE A 99 11.93 -7.96 2.13
C ILE A 99 12.26 -9.20 2.97
N ASN A 100 12.47 -9.01 4.28
CA ASN A 100 12.81 -10.12 5.18
C ASN A 100 11.62 -11.04 5.44
N HIS A 101 10.43 -10.49 5.69
CA HIS A 101 9.22 -11.25 5.99
C HIS A 101 8.76 -12.12 4.82
N LEU A 102 8.87 -11.59 3.60
CA LEU A 102 8.47 -12.28 2.37
C LEU A 102 9.62 -13.06 1.71
N GLY A 103 10.84 -12.96 2.23
CA GLY A 103 12.02 -13.63 1.68
C GLY A 103 12.37 -13.20 0.26
N LEU A 104 12.17 -11.93 -0.09
CA LEU A 104 12.35 -11.41 -1.45
C LEU A 104 13.84 -11.27 -1.77
N LYS A 105 14.27 -11.89 -2.88
CA LYS A 105 15.68 -11.91 -3.34
C LYS A 105 15.86 -11.51 -4.80
N GLU A 106 14.77 -11.21 -5.49
CA GLU A 106 14.75 -10.79 -6.90
C GLU A 106 14.70 -9.26 -7.02
N ASP A 107 14.80 -8.75 -8.25
CA ASP A 107 14.63 -7.32 -8.51
C ASP A 107 13.22 -6.85 -8.11
N LEU A 108 13.16 -5.72 -7.39
CA LEU A 108 11.94 -5.16 -6.85
C LEU A 108 11.68 -3.78 -7.43
N LEU A 109 10.46 -3.56 -7.91
CA LEU A 109 9.94 -2.21 -8.09
C LEU A 109 9.33 -1.73 -6.77
N ILE A 110 9.77 -0.57 -6.28
CA ILE A 110 9.26 0.01 -5.04
C ILE A 110 8.48 1.28 -5.37
N ILE A 111 7.23 1.32 -4.98
CA ILE A 111 6.33 2.47 -5.14
C ILE A 111 5.94 2.96 -3.75
N VAL A 112 6.13 4.27 -3.51
CA VAL A 112 5.70 4.93 -2.27
C VAL A 112 4.40 5.66 -2.54
N GLY A 113 3.29 5.17 -1.99
CA GLY A 113 1.96 5.76 -2.19
C GLY A 113 1.89 7.18 -1.63
N ARG A 114 1.93 8.18 -2.51
CA ARG A 114 1.84 9.60 -2.18
C ARG A 114 0.75 10.28 -2.97
#